data_AF-A0A935ZQ85-F1
#
_entry.id   AF-A0A935ZQ85-F1
#
_cell.length_a   1.000
_cell.length_b   1.000
_cell.length_c   1.000
_cell.angle_alpha   90.00
_cell.angle_beta   90.00
_cell.angle_gamma   90.00
#
_symmetry.space_group_name_H-M   'P 1'
#
loop_
_entity.id
_entity.type
_entity.pdbx_description
1 polymer ?
#
loop_
_entity_poly.entity_id
_entity_poly.type
_entity_poly.pdbx_seq_one_letter_code
_entity_poly.pdbx_strand_id
1 'polypeptide(L)'
;MTHVRYALATLLVPLGLFVACDKKAEVAESKLDEKEAPVSNVKVELPPSPNFDEGKAPEQWEDGSYSIYGLRSKLDERVKEGENNKEIQVKGWVQEIYVAPPCPEGVCAPPKQPHVWITDTQGEQGKKRAMMVVNYRFSIPEHQAKMWKDVPQVILEKDKRYTFLGKFKQFSDTGFAFDRGLLEFVAYKPIDPATGQESSTWVYPPNSPWHPLTIQAQEAENAELAKKAQATAIKQP
;
A
#
# COMPACT_ATOMS: atom_id res chain seq x y z
N MET A 1 -41.56 48.94 -22.40
CA MET A 1 -42.79 48.69 -21.60
C MET A 1 -42.48 47.46 -20.76
N THR A 2 -42.36 47.48 -19.44
CA THR A 2 -42.91 48.35 -18.39
C THR A 2 -41.94 48.31 -17.21
N HIS A 3 -41.66 49.47 -16.62
CA HIS A 3 -40.89 49.64 -15.39
C HIS A 3 -41.80 49.48 -14.16
N VAL A 4 -41.30 48.90 -13.07
CA VAL A 4 -41.64 49.39 -11.72
C VAL A 4 -40.36 49.34 -10.86
N ARG A 5 -40.03 50.51 -10.32
CA ARG A 5 -38.96 50.83 -9.37
C ARG A 5 -39.48 50.61 -7.96
N TYR A 6 -38.65 50.16 -7.02
CA TYR A 6 -38.69 50.70 -5.65
C TYR A 6 -37.27 50.74 -5.07
N ALA A 7 -36.97 51.89 -4.50
CA ALA A 7 -35.71 52.29 -3.91
C ALA A 7 -35.81 52.27 -2.38
N LEU A 8 -34.64 52.47 -1.75
CA LEU A 8 -34.44 52.99 -0.39
C LEU A 8 -34.67 52.01 0.78
N ALA A 9 -33.62 51.69 1.53
CA ALA A 9 -33.16 52.52 2.66
C ALA A 9 -32.23 51.73 3.59
N THR A 10 -31.07 52.30 3.82
CA THR A 10 -30.10 52.02 4.90
C THR A 10 -30.76 52.18 6.28
N LEU A 11 -30.53 51.28 7.24
CA LEU A 11 -30.35 51.68 8.66
C LEU A 11 -29.75 50.56 9.54
N LEU A 12 -28.96 51.01 10.51
CA LEU A 12 -28.22 50.30 11.55
C LEU A 12 -29.10 49.68 12.67
N VAL A 13 -28.63 48.53 13.20
CA VAL A 13 -28.41 48.08 14.62
C VAL A 13 -28.87 49.10 15.70
N PRO A 14 -29.50 48.74 16.87
CA PRO A 14 -28.92 47.81 17.87
C PRO A 14 -29.84 47.11 18.92
N LEU A 15 -29.19 46.30 19.78
CA LEU A 15 -29.31 46.29 21.26
C LEU A 15 -29.96 45.08 21.97
N GLY A 16 -29.16 44.47 22.86
CA GLY A 16 -29.61 43.84 24.12
C GLY A 16 -28.93 42.50 24.42
N LEU A 17 -28.35 42.19 25.59
CA LEU A 17 -27.83 42.90 26.77
C LEU A 17 -27.45 41.79 27.77
N PHE A 18 -26.18 41.65 28.13
CA PHE A 18 -25.70 41.14 29.42
C PHE A 18 -24.37 41.89 29.65
N VAL A 19 -24.34 43.03 30.36
CA VAL A 19 -24.30 43.20 31.83
C VAL A 19 -23.19 42.34 32.42
N ALA A 20 -22.18 42.78 33.15
CA ALA A 20 -21.57 44.03 33.64
C ALA A 20 -20.25 43.53 34.33
N CYS A 21 -19.22 44.26 34.73
CA CYS A 21 -19.06 45.65 35.11
C CYS A 21 -17.55 45.90 35.18
N ASP A 22 -17.10 46.95 34.51
CA ASP A 22 -15.83 47.64 34.73
C ASP A 22 -15.64 48.07 36.19
N LYS A 23 -14.42 47.94 36.70
CA LYS A 23 -13.82 48.96 37.57
C LYS A 23 -12.39 49.22 37.12
N LYS A 24 -12.28 50.23 36.25
CA LYS A 24 -11.06 50.97 35.96
C LYS A 24 -10.77 51.90 37.14
N ALA A 25 -9.57 51.82 37.71
CA ALA A 25 -9.01 52.88 38.54
C ALA A 25 -7.57 53.12 38.08
N GLU A 26 -7.33 54.39 37.81
CA GLU A 26 -6.17 55.09 37.27
C GLU A 26 -4.97 55.08 38.22
N VAL A 27 -3.74 54.88 37.70
CA VAL A 27 -2.46 55.33 38.31
C VAL A 27 -1.46 55.49 37.15
N ALA A 28 -1.25 56.70 36.62
CA ALA A 28 -0.27 57.71 37.04
C ALA A 28 1.19 57.20 37.00
N GLU A 29 1.97 57.76 36.07
CA GLU A 29 3.43 57.61 36.01
C GLU A 29 4.06 58.14 37.30
N SER A 30 4.90 57.33 37.94
CA SER A 30 5.91 57.82 38.88
C SER A 30 7.19 57.01 38.73
N LYS A 31 8.24 57.67 38.22
CA LYS A 31 9.63 57.24 38.37
C LYS A 31 9.96 57.14 39.86
N LEU A 32 10.49 56.01 40.31
CA LEU A 32 11.35 55.90 41.49
C LEU A 32 12.28 54.68 41.30
N ASP A 33 13.58 54.96 41.41
CA ASP A 33 14.70 54.02 41.45
C ASP A 33 14.59 52.97 42.57
N GLU A 34 15.18 51.79 42.31
CA GLU A 34 16.20 51.11 43.16
C GLU A 34 16.04 49.58 43.33
N LYS A 35 16.93 48.85 42.63
CA LYS A 35 17.66 47.58 42.93
C LYS A 35 16.97 46.23 43.24
N GLU A 36 17.73 45.20 42.81
CA GLU A 36 17.67 43.74 43.06
C GLU A 36 16.79 42.94 42.07
N ALA A 37 17.23 41.87 41.40
CA ALA A 37 18.42 41.01 41.45
C ALA A 37 18.72 40.46 40.01
N PRO A 38 19.94 40.00 39.69
CA PRO A 38 20.24 39.53 38.33
C PRO A 38 19.37 38.31 38.00
N VAL A 39 18.56 38.43 36.94
CA VAL A 39 17.88 37.30 36.31
C VAL A 39 18.92 36.24 36.00
N SER A 40 18.95 35.19 36.82
CA SER A 40 19.73 33.99 36.54
C SER A 40 19.40 33.55 35.12
N ASN A 41 20.43 33.45 34.29
CA ASN A 41 20.35 32.82 32.97
C ASN A 41 19.98 31.34 33.16
N VAL A 42 18.70 31.07 33.47
CA VAL A 42 18.13 29.73 33.48
C VAL A 42 18.07 29.33 32.01
N LYS A 43 19.10 28.64 31.57
CA LYS A 43 19.08 27.96 30.28
C LYS A 43 18.05 26.83 30.43
N VAL A 44 16.81 27.13 30.06
CA VAL A 44 15.74 26.15 29.91
C VAL A 44 16.10 25.31 28.70
N GLU A 45 16.94 24.29 28.91
CA GLU A 45 17.12 23.24 27.93
C GLU A 45 15.81 22.45 27.93
N LEU A 46 14.95 22.79 26.98
CA LEU A 46 13.80 21.97 26.65
C LEU A 46 14.34 20.55 26.43
N PRO A 47 13.76 19.52 27.07
CA PRO A 47 14.14 18.16 26.77
C PRO A 47 14.05 17.97 25.25
N PRO A 48 14.97 17.21 24.63
CA PRO A 48 14.90 16.94 23.21
C PRO A 48 13.49 16.49 22.87
N SER A 49 12.91 17.09 21.82
CA SER A 49 11.55 16.77 21.39
C SER A 49 11.37 15.25 21.38
N PRO A 50 10.27 14.72 21.94
CA PRO A 50 10.02 13.29 21.92
C PRO A 50 10.21 12.76 20.51
N ASN A 51 11.02 11.71 20.37
CA ASN A 51 11.25 11.10 19.08
C ASN A 51 9.99 10.29 18.70
N PHE A 52 9.10 10.88 17.90
CA PHE A 52 7.90 10.21 17.40
C PHE A 52 8.19 9.19 16.28
N ASP A 53 9.45 8.99 15.88
CA ASP A 53 9.83 8.03 14.84
C ASP A 53 10.09 6.61 15.36
N GLU A 54 10.06 6.37 16.68
CA GLU A 54 10.32 5.05 17.30
C GLU A 54 9.33 3.92 16.92
N GLY A 55 8.29 4.22 16.11
CA GLY A 55 7.33 3.24 15.63
C GLY A 55 7.24 3.08 14.11
N LYS A 56 8.10 3.74 13.31
CA LYS A 56 8.04 3.66 11.85
C LYS A 56 9.06 2.63 11.35
N ALA A 57 8.61 1.73 10.48
CA ALA A 57 9.51 0.83 9.77
C ALA A 57 10.50 1.64 8.90
N PRO A 58 11.73 1.16 8.68
CA PRO A 58 12.70 1.85 7.83
C PRO A 58 12.19 1.90 6.38
N GLU A 59 12.63 2.82 5.53
CA GLU A 59 12.16 2.86 4.13
C GLU A 59 12.55 1.60 3.34
N GLN A 60 13.74 1.07 3.61
CA GLN A 60 14.25 -0.19 3.11
C GLN A 60 14.85 -0.98 4.26
N TRP A 61 14.78 -2.30 4.17
CA TRP A 61 15.46 -3.22 5.07
C TRP A 61 16.96 -3.30 4.71
N GLU A 62 17.74 -3.89 5.60
CA GLU A 62 19.20 -4.05 5.45
C GLU A 62 19.64 -4.78 4.17
N ASP A 63 18.75 -5.58 3.58
CA ASP A 63 18.99 -6.30 2.32
C ASP A 63 18.55 -5.53 1.07
N GLY A 64 18.15 -4.27 1.21
CA GLY A 64 17.67 -3.40 0.14
C GLY A 64 16.22 -3.68 -0.30
N SER A 65 15.53 -4.62 0.34
CA SER A 65 14.09 -4.81 0.11
C SER A 65 13.29 -3.67 0.73
N TYR A 66 12.22 -3.22 0.08
CA TYR A 66 11.39 -2.15 0.60
C TYR A 66 10.52 -2.64 1.77
N SER A 67 10.27 -1.74 2.72
CA SER A 67 9.17 -1.88 3.67
C SER A 67 7.87 -1.32 3.08
N ILE A 68 6.74 -1.69 3.66
CA ILE A 68 5.43 -1.16 3.27
C ILE A 68 5.37 0.35 3.55
N TYR A 69 5.93 0.80 4.67
CA TYR A 69 6.08 2.21 4.99
C TYR A 69 6.87 2.96 3.90
N GLY A 70 8.03 2.45 3.48
CA GLY A 70 8.87 3.07 2.46
C GLY A 70 8.24 3.13 1.07
N LEU A 71 7.39 2.16 0.73
CA LEU A 71 6.61 2.23 -0.51
C LEU A 71 5.53 3.30 -0.44
N ARG A 72 4.88 3.45 0.72
CA ARG A 72 3.80 4.39 0.92
C ARG A 72 4.27 5.81 1.19
N SER A 73 5.52 6.02 1.61
CA SER A 73 6.09 7.37 1.79
C SER A 73 6.19 8.13 0.47
N LYS A 74 6.43 7.42 -0.64
CA LYS A 74 6.49 7.95 -2.01
C LYS A 74 5.45 7.28 -2.92
N LEU A 75 4.21 7.16 -2.43
CA LEU A 75 3.13 6.39 -3.04
C LEU A 75 3.00 6.65 -4.56
N ASP A 76 2.83 7.90 -4.96
CA ASP A 76 2.56 8.27 -6.37
C ASP A 76 3.74 7.91 -7.30
N GLU A 77 4.97 8.11 -6.84
CA GLU A 77 6.16 7.75 -7.61
C GLU A 77 6.29 6.23 -7.74
N ARG A 78 6.06 5.49 -6.65
CA ARG A 78 6.16 4.03 -6.64
C ARG A 78 5.06 3.36 -7.45
N VAL A 79 3.84 3.89 -7.43
CA VAL A 79 2.74 3.40 -8.26
C VAL A 79 3.06 3.59 -9.74
N LYS A 80 3.54 4.78 -10.14
CA LYS A 80 3.98 5.03 -11.52
C LYS A 80 5.10 4.08 -11.96
N GLU A 81 6.05 3.78 -11.07
CA GLU A 81 7.10 2.80 -11.35
C GLU A 81 6.50 1.39 -11.62
N GLY A 82 5.56 0.92 -10.79
CA GLY A 82 4.93 -0.39 -11.00
C GLY A 82 3.98 -0.45 -12.20
N GLU A 83 3.31 0.65 -12.55
CA GLU A 83 2.56 0.79 -13.80
C GLU A 83 3.47 0.71 -15.04
N ASN A 84 4.70 1.22 -14.93
CA ASN A 84 5.77 1.03 -15.91
C ASN A 84 6.43 -0.37 -15.85
N ASN A 85 5.77 -1.35 -15.23
CA ASN A 85 6.22 -2.73 -15.07
C ASN A 85 7.52 -2.91 -14.26
N LYS A 86 7.93 -1.92 -13.45
CA LYS A 86 9.09 -2.08 -12.58
C LYS A 86 8.76 -3.05 -11.44
N GLU A 87 9.58 -4.09 -11.32
CA GLU A 87 9.51 -5.05 -10.23
C GLU A 87 10.32 -4.56 -9.04
N ILE A 88 9.76 -4.71 -7.84
CA ILE A 88 10.36 -4.32 -6.58
C ILE A 88 10.33 -5.49 -5.60
N GLN A 89 11.34 -5.55 -4.73
CA GLN A 89 11.37 -6.50 -3.63
C GLN A 89 10.77 -5.85 -2.40
N VAL A 90 9.83 -6.53 -1.75
CA VAL A 90 9.15 -6.08 -0.55
C VAL A 90 9.23 -7.18 0.49
N LYS A 91 9.60 -6.83 1.72
CA LYS A 91 9.64 -7.78 2.82
C LYS A 91 8.64 -7.38 3.89
N GLY A 92 7.85 -8.35 4.33
CA GLY A 92 6.79 -8.13 5.31
C GLY A 92 6.30 -9.43 5.95
N TRP A 93 5.64 -9.29 7.10
CA TRP A 93 5.04 -10.39 7.84
C TRP A 93 3.63 -10.65 7.33
N VAL A 94 3.27 -11.92 7.15
CA VAL A 94 1.91 -12.30 6.72
C VAL A 94 0.96 -12.15 7.89
N GLN A 95 0.07 -11.17 7.81
CA GLN A 95 -0.96 -10.94 8.82
C GLN A 95 -2.17 -11.86 8.62
N GLU A 96 -2.69 -11.93 7.39
CA GLU A 96 -3.93 -12.65 7.10
C GLU A 96 -3.93 -13.14 5.65
N ILE A 97 -4.24 -14.42 5.45
CA ILE A 97 -4.41 -15.00 4.11
C ILE A 97 -5.91 -15.10 3.84
N TYR A 98 -6.37 -14.59 2.70
CA TYR A 98 -7.77 -14.73 2.33
C TYR A 98 -8.12 -16.20 2.12
N VAL A 99 -9.09 -16.67 2.90
CA VAL A 99 -9.73 -17.97 2.73
C VAL A 99 -11.17 -17.71 2.28
N ALA A 100 -11.56 -18.32 1.17
CA ALA A 100 -12.94 -18.23 0.69
C ALA A 100 -13.90 -18.79 1.76
N PRO A 101 -14.98 -18.09 2.10
CA PRO A 101 -15.94 -18.61 3.07
C PRO A 101 -16.59 -19.89 2.51
N PRO A 102 -16.92 -20.86 3.38
CA PRO A 102 -17.62 -22.07 2.94
C PRO A 102 -18.97 -21.68 2.35
N CYS A 103 -19.28 -22.22 1.18
CA CYS A 103 -20.56 -22.02 0.52
C CYS A 103 -21.58 -23.01 1.09
N PRO A 104 -22.61 -22.56 1.85
CA PRO A 104 -23.74 -23.44 2.16
C PRO A 104 -24.48 -23.81 0.87
N GLU A 105 -25.08 -25.01 0.82
CA GLU A 105 -25.78 -25.54 -0.37
C GLU A 105 -26.76 -24.51 -0.94
N GLY A 106 -26.43 -23.91 -2.10
CA GLY A 106 -27.19 -22.82 -2.70
C GLY A 106 -26.38 -21.94 -3.66
N VAL A 107 -26.95 -20.79 -4.04
CA VAL A 107 -26.29 -19.79 -4.90
C VAL A 107 -25.37 -18.93 -4.05
N CYS A 108 -24.07 -19.23 -4.07
CA CYS A 108 -23.05 -18.43 -3.40
C CYS A 108 -22.41 -17.42 -4.35
N ALA A 109 -21.99 -16.28 -3.80
CA ALA A 109 -21.13 -15.37 -4.52
C ALA A 109 -19.80 -16.08 -4.88
N PRO A 110 -19.25 -15.84 -6.09
CA PRO A 110 -17.97 -16.41 -6.45
C PRO A 110 -16.90 -15.96 -5.44
N PRO A 111 -15.98 -16.84 -5.05
CA PRO A 111 -14.92 -16.49 -4.13
C PRO A 111 -14.09 -15.35 -4.72
N LYS A 112 -13.59 -14.45 -3.85
CA LYS A 112 -12.62 -13.46 -4.31
C LYS A 112 -11.34 -14.18 -4.73
N GLN A 113 -10.59 -13.58 -5.65
CA GLN A 113 -9.29 -14.15 -6.01
C GLN A 113 -8.36 -14.21 -4.78
N PRO A 114 -7.45 -15.19 -4.74
CA PRO A 114 -6.48 -15.32 -3.65
C PRO A 114 -5.67 -14.04 -3.44
N HIS A 115 -5.75 -13.48 -2.24
CA HIS A 115 -4.93 -12.35 -1.79
C HIS A 115 -4.47 -12.55 -0.34
N VAL A 116 -3.42 -11.86 0.05
CA VAL A 116 -2.84 -11.92 1.40
C VAL A 116 -2.54 -10.51 1.87
N TRP A 117 -2.63 -10.31 3.18
CA TRP A 117 -2.31 -9.05 3.86
C TRP A 117 -0.96 -9.20 4.55
N ILE A 118 -0.04 -8.29 4.27
CA ILE A 118 1.29 -8.25 4.89
C ILE A 118 1.50 -6.95 5.66
N THR A 119 2.31 -6.97 6.72
CA THR A 119 2.63 -5.82 7.58
C THR A 119 4.14 -5.65 7.76
N ASP A 120 4.56 -4.46 8.22
CA ASP A 120 5.96 -4.19 8.55
C ASP A 120 6.35 -4.65 9.97
N THR A 121 5.38 -5.00 10.79
CA THR A 121 5.61 -5.48 12.16
C THR A 121 4.91 -6.82 12.37
N GLN A 122 5.57 -7.73 13.09
CA GLN A 122 4.99 -9.03 13.45
C GLN A 122 3.77 -8.85 14.36
N GLY A 123 2.69 -9.58 14.08
CA GLY A 123 1.47 -9.58 14.90
C GLY A 123 0.64 -8.29 14.78
N GLU A 124 1.05 -7.32 13.97
CA GLU A 124 0.30 -6.10 13.74
C GLU A 124 -1.04 -6.41 13.08
N GLN A 125 -2.13 -5.94 13.70
CA GLN A 125 -3.47 -6.13 13.16
C GLN A 125 -4.01 -4.82 12.56
N GLY A 126 -4.71 -4.98 11.43
CA GLY A 126 -5.52 -3.94 10.82
C GLY A 126 -5.20 -3.71 9.34
N LYS A 127 -6.24 -3.82 8.50
CA LYS A 127 -6.15 -3.67 7.04
C LYS A 127 -5.63 -2.31 6.57
N LYS A 128 -5.75 -1.27 7.40
CA LYS A 128 -5.23 0.07 7.08
C LYS A 128 -3.71 0.15 7.05
N ARG A 129 -3.04 -0.68 7.86
CA ARG A 129 -1.58 -0.73 7.98
C ARG A 129 -1.00 -1.84 7.10
N ALA A 130 -1.76 -2.91 6.92
CA ALA A 130 -1.40 -3.96 5.99
C ALA A 130 -1.38 -3.48 4.52
N MET A 131 -0.53 -4.12 3.72
CA MET A 131 -0.55 -4.05 2.27
C MET A 131 -1.16 -5.34 1.72
N MET A 132 -1.99 -5.20 0.70
CA MET A 132 -2.57 -6.33 0.00
C MET A 132 -1.60 -6.82 -1.07
N VAL A 133 -1.28 -8.11 -1.04
CA VAL A 133 -0.56 -8.81 -2.10
C VAL A 133 -1.57 -9.69 -2.83
N VAL A 134 -1.70 -9.48 -4.14
CA VAL A 134 -2.73 -10.12 -4.98
C VAL A 134 -2.08 -11.05 -5.99
N ASN A 135 -2.88 -11.96 -6.57
CA ASN A 135 -2.45 -12.83 -7.67
C ASN A 135 -1.30 -13.80 -7.31
N TYR A 136 -1.18 -14.18 -6.03
CA TYR A 136 -0.16 -15.13 -5.59
C TYR A 136 -0.50 -16.59 -5.90
N ARG A 137 -1.74 -16.88 -6.32
CA ARG A 137 -2.21 -18.22 -6.65
C ARG A 137 -3.27 -18.18 -7.74
N PHE A 138 -3.16 -19.09 -8.71
CA PHE A 138 -4.09 -19.23 -9.82
C PHE A 138 -4.75 -20.61 -9.81
N SER A 139 -5.96 -20.68 -10.36
CA SER A 139 -6.62 -21.97 -10.60
C SER A 139 -5.92 -22.68 -11.76
N ILE A 140 -5.61 -23.96 -11.59
CA ILE A 140 -4.97 -24.78 -12.63
C ILE A 140 -6.05 -25.71 -13.21
N PRO A 141 -6.41 -25.56 -14.49
CA PRO A 141 -7.33 -26.48 -15.14
C PRO A 141 -6.78 -27.92 -15.15
N GLU A 142 -7.66 -28.92 -15.03
CA GLU A 142 -7.26 -30.33 -14.94
C GLU A 142 -6.40 -30.80 -16.13
N HIS A 143 -6.67 -30.30 -17.34
CA HIS A 143 -5.89 -30.63 -18.54
C HIS A 143 -4.44 -30.14 -18.48
N GLN A 144 -4.12 -29.17 -17.61
CA GLN A 144 -2.77 -28.67 -17.39
C GLN A 144 -2.11 -29.22 -16.13
N ALA A 145 -2.83 -29.98 -15.30
CA ALA A 145 -2.33 -30.46 -14.01
C ALA A 145 -1.01 -31.25 -14.12
N LYS A 146 -0.79 -31.96 -15.24
CA LYS A 146 0.47 -32.69 -15.50
C LYS A 146 1.67 -31.77 -15.67
N MET A 147 1.50 -30.61 -16.31
CA MET A 147 2.56 -29.62 -16.52
C MET A 147 3.03 -29.02 -15.18
N TRP A 148 2.09 -28.80 -14.27
CA TRP A 148 2.33 -28.11 -13.01
C TRP A 148 2.64 -29.04 -11.83
N LYS A 149 2.70 -30.36 -12.06
CA LYS A 149 2.87 -31.36 -11.01
C LYS A 149 4.17 -31.21 -10.22
N ASP A 150 5.26 -30.92 -10.93
CA ASP A 150 6.60 -30.83 -10.36
C ASP A 150 7.00 -29.38 -10.02
N VAL A 151 6.10 -28.41 -10.28
CA VAL A 151 6.36 -26.99 -10.02
C VAL A 151 6.00 -26.66 -8.57
N PRO A 152 6.92 -26.07 -7.79
CA PRO A 152 6.64 -25.66 -6.41
C PRO A 152 5.45 -24.70 -6.33
N GLN A 153 4.53 -24.99 -5.42
CA GLN A 153 3.39 -24.12 -5.14
C GLN A 153 3.81 -22.95 -4.24
N VAL A 154 3.08 -21.85 -4.33
CA VAL A 154 3.23 -20.74 -3.39
C VAL A 154 2.56 -21.12 -2.06
N ILE A 155 3.36 -21.23 -1.00
CA ILE A 155 2.94 -21.61 0.34
C ILE A 155 3.34 -20.47 1.27
N LEU A 156 2.34 -19.76 1.77
CA LEU A 156 2.50 -18.68 2.74
C LEU A 156 1.87 -19.13 4.05
N GLU A 157 2.58 -18.90 5.15
CA GLU A 157 2.09 -19.15 6.51
C GLU A 157 1.82 -17.83 7.22
N LYS A 158 0.81 -17.83 8.09
CA LYS A 158 0.50 -16.69 8.94
C LYS A 158 1.65 -16.43 9.93
N ASP A 159 1.87 -15.15 10.23
CA ASP A 159 2.87 -14.65 11.20
C ASP A 159 4.34 -14.94 10.83
N LYS A 160 4.59 -15.42 9.62
CA LYS A 160 5.94 -15.58 9.03
C LYS A 160 6.29 -14.38 8.15
N ARG A 161 7.59 -14.08 8.06
CA ARG A 161 8.12 -13.00 7.20
C ARG A 161 8.67 -13.59 5.91
N TYR A 162 8.28 -13.02 4.78
CA TYR A 162 8.78 -13.42 3.47
C TYR A 162 9.27 -12.21 2.68
N THR A 163 10.16 -12.47 1.72
CA THR A 163 10.53 -11.52 0.67
C THR A 163 9.71 -11.80 -0.59
N PHE A 164 8.91 -10.82 -0.99
CA PHE A 164 8.07 -10.83 -2.17
C PHE A 164 8.72 -10.03 -3.28
N LEU A 165 8.65 -10.52 -4.51
CA LEU A 165 8.91 -9.77 -5.72
C LEU A 165 7.56 -9.43 -6.35
N GLY A 166 7.34 -8.17 -6.68
CA GLY A 166 6.08 -7.76 -7.28
C GLY A 166 6.11 -6.36 -7.88
N LYS A 167 5.01 -5.98 -8.52
CA LYS A 167 4.80 -4.64 -9.07
C LYS A 167 3.87 -3.87 -8.14
N PHE A 168 4.30 -2.71 -7.67
CA PHE A 168 3.49 -1.89 -6.78
C PHE A 168 2.54 -1.01 -7.60
N LYS A 169 1.24 -1.30 -7.53
CA LYS A 169 0.20 -0.66 -8.35
C LYS A 169 -0.96 -0.24 -7.46
N GLN A 170 -1.79 0.69 -7.91
CA GLN A 170 -3.05 0.99 -7.22
C GLN A 170 -4.18 0.06 -7.66
N PHE A 171 -4.13 -0.38 -8.92
CA PHE A 171 -5.07 -1.30 -9.56
C PHE A 171 -4.31 -2.50 -10.11
N SER A 172 -4.76 -3.72 -9.79
CA SER A 172 -4.18 -4.94 -10.38
C SER A 172 -4.81 -5.26 -11.72
N ASP A 173 -4.11 -6.05 -12.54
CA ASP A 173 -4.61 -6.47 -13.86
C ASP A 173 -5.83 -7.41 -13.73
N THR A 174 -6.07 -7.93 -12.52
CA THR A 174 -7.19 -8.81 -12.14
C THR A 174 -8.33 -8.08 -11.44
N GLY A 175 -8.28 -6.74 -11.34
CA GLY A 175 -9.40 -5.91 -10.85
C GLY A 175 -9.43 -5.64 -9.35
N PHE A 176 -8.34 -5.88 -8.61
CA PHE A 176 -8.23 -5.35 -7.24
C PHE A 176 -7.86 -3.89 -7.28
N ALA A 177 -8.40 -3.13 -6.33
CA ALA A 177 -8.05 -1.74 -6.10
C ALA A 177 -7.75 -1.54 -4.61
N PHE A 178 -6.68 -0.81 -4.31
CA PHE A 178 -6.39 -0.38 -2.94
C PHE A 178 -5.84 1.04 -2.97
N ASP A 179 -6.47 1.93 -2.20
CA ASP A 179 -6.17 3.36 -2.16
C ASP A 179 -4.69 3.63 -1.82
N ARG A 180 -4.13 2.85 -0.90
CA ARG A 180 -2.72 2.96 -0.45
C ARG A 180 -1.75 2.04 -1.21
N GLY A 181 -2.14 1.61 -2.41
CA GLY A 181 -1.38 0.69 -3.25
C GLY A 181 -1.45 -0.76 -2.79
N LEU A 182 -1.34 -1.66 -3.76
CA LEU A 182 -1.25 -3.10 -3.63
C LEU A 182 0.03 -3.60 -4.32
N LEU A 183 0.46 -4.80 -3.94
CA LEU A 183 1.56 -5.49 -4.59
C LEU A 183 0.99 -6.58 -5.49
N GLU A 184 1.14 -6.42 -6.80
CA GLU A 184 0.87 -7.48 -7.76
C GLU A 184 2.03 -8.48 -7.72
N PHE A 185 1.74 -9.69 -7.25
CA PHE A 185 2.75 -10.70 -6.98
C PHE A 185 3.40 -11.21 -8.26
N VAL A 186 4.73 -11.28 -8.28
CA VAL A 186 5.51 -11.92 -9.36
C VAL A 186 6.12 -13.23 -8.85
N ALA A 187 6.83 -13.18 -7.72
CA ALA A 187 7.48 -14.34 -7.09
C ALA A 187 7.71 -14.10 -5.59
N TYR A 188 8.14 -15.13 -4.86
CA TYR A 188 8.61 -14.98 -3.47
C TYR A 188 9.78 -15.90 -3.17
N LYS A 189 10.52 -15.58 -2.10
CA LYS A 189 11.49 -16.49 -1.50
C LYS A 189 10.80 -17.34 -0.43
N PRO A 190 10.66 -18.67 -0.63
CA PRO A 190 10.09 -19.55 0.37
C PRO A 190 11.02 -19.66 1.59
N ILE A 191 10.45 -19.98 2.75
CA ILE A 191 11.21 -20.31 3.94
C ILE A 191 11.49 -21.80 3.91
N ASP A 192 12.75 -22.19 4.07
CA ASP A 192 13.11 -23.59 4.23
C ASP A 192 12.57 -24.12 5.57
N PRO A 193 11.69 -25.14 5.57
CA PRO A 193 11.10 -25.66 6.80
C PRO A 193 12.13 -26.24 7.78
N ALA A 194 13.30 -26.67 7.31
CA ALA A 194 14.34 -27.26 8.15
C ALA A 194 15.19 -26.20 8.87
N THR A 195 15.51 -25.10 8.19
CA THR A 195 16.44 -24.07 8.70
C THR A 195 15.75 -22.79 9.14
N GLY A 196 14.49 -22.57 8.74
CA GLY A 196 13.75 -21.33 9.00
C GLY A 196 14.32 -20.12 8.24
N GLN A 197 15.25 -20.33 7.31
CA GLN A 197 15.87 -19.27 6.51
C GLN A 197 15.15 -19.10 5.16
N GLU A 198 15.20 -17.89 4.61
CA GLU A 198 14.71 -17.63 3.27
C GLU A 198 15.59 -18.35 2.23
N SER A 199 14.96 -19.05 1.31
CA SER A 199 15.63 -19.69 0.18
C SER A 199 16.25 -18.66 -0.74
N SER A 200 17.36 -19.03 -1.37
CA SER A 200 18.00 -18.22 -2.41
C SER A 200 17.24 -18.26 -3.74
N THR A 201 16.33 -19.21 -3.92
CA THR A 201 15.59 -19.41 -5.17
C THR A 201 14.21 -18.75 -5.12
N TRP A 202 13.88 -18.01 -6.18
CA TRP A 202 12.55 -17.43 -6.36
C TRP A 202 11.55 -18.48 -6.84
N VAL A 203 10.40 -18.54 -6.19
CA VAL A 203 9.28 -19.38 -6.59
C VAL A 203 8.20 -18.51 -7.21
N TYR A 204 7.81 -18.87 -8.44
CA TYR A 204 6.77 -18.21 -9.21
C TYR A 204 5.43 -18.94 -9.02
N PRO A 205 4.30 -18.23 -9.06
CA PRO A 205 3.00 -18.86 -8.92
C PRO A 205 2.71 -19.72 -10.16
N PRO A 206 2.37 -21.01 -9.98
CA PRO A 206 1.97 -21.86 -11.08
C PRO A 206 0.79 -21.29 -11.86
N ASN A 207 0.77 -21.53 -13.17
CA ASN A 207 -0.25 -21.05 -14.10
C ASN A 207 -0.39 -19.52 -14.21
N SER A 208 0.58 -18.75 -13.70
CA SER A 208 0.57 -17.30 -13.95
C SER A 208 1.07 -16.96 -15.36
N PRO A 209 0.59 -15.85 -15.95
CA PRO A 209 1.05 -15.41 -17.28
C PRO A 209 2.55 -15.11 -17.36
N TRP A 210 3.15 -14.71 -16.24
CA TRP A 210 4.58 -14.39 -16.12
C TRP A 210 5.43 -15.55 -15.61
N HIS A 211 4.84 -16.73 -15.38
CA HIS A 211 5.62 -17.89 -14.99
C HIS A 211 6.56 -18.29 -16.14
N PRO A 212 7.84 -18.61 -15.90
CA PRO A 212 8.79 -18.94 -16.97
C PRO A 212 8.30 -20.02 -17.94
N LEU A 213 7.67 -21.09 -17.43
CA LEU A 213 7.05 -22.13 -18.26
C LEU A 213 5.93 -21.61 -19.16
N THR A 214 5.09 -20.70 -18.65
CA THR A 214 3.99 -20.10 -19.41
C THR A 214 4.53 -19.20 -20.53
N ILE A 215 5.55 -18.39 -20.22
CA ILE A 215 6.22 -17.52 -21.20
C ILE A 215 6.80 -18.37 -22.34
N GLN A 216 7.53 -19.43 -22.01
CA GLN A 216 8.11 -20.34 -23.01
C GLN A 216 7.06 -20.99 -23.91
N ALA A 217 5.94 -21.43 -23.33
CA ALA A 217 4.84 -22.02 -24.08
C ALA A 217 4.20 -20.99 -25.04
N GLN A 218 3.96 -19.76 -24.56
CA GLN A 218 3.38 -18.68 -25.35
C GLN A 218 4.30 -18.24 -26.49
N GLU A 219 5.61 -18.13 -26.25
CA GLU A 219 6.60 -17.78 -27.26
C GLU A 219 6.68 -18.85 -28.36
N ALA A 220 6.63 -20.13 -27.98
CA ALA A 220 6.61 -21.23 -28.93
C ALA A 220 5.36 -21.21 -29.83
N GLU A 221 4.19 -20.97 -29.24
CA GLU A 221 2.93 -20.82 -29.98
C GLU A 221 2.97 -19.62 -30.93
N ASN A 222 3.43 -18.47 -30.44
CA ASN A 222 3.57 -17.26 -31.25
C ASN A 222 4.52 -17.48 -32.44
N ALA A 223 5.63 -18.20 -32.24
CA ALA A 223 6.57 -18.55 -33.29
C ALA A 223 5.95 -19.51 -34.33
N GLU A 224 5.11 -20.46 -33.89
CA GLU A 224 4.40 -21.36 -34.81
C GLU A 224 3.36 -20.61 -35.65
N LEU A 225 2.58 -19.74 -35.02
CA LEU A 225 1.60 -18.90 -35.69
C LEU A 225 2.27 -17.96 -36.69
N ALA A 226 3.41 -17.35 -36.34
CA ALA A 226 4.18 -16.52 -37.26
C ALA A 226 4.66 -17.32 -38.48
N LYS A 227 5.14 -18.56 -38.29
CA LYS A 227 5.53 -19.45 -39.40
C LYS A 227 4.33 -19.80 -40.30
N LYS A 228 3.18 -20.12 -39.71
CA LYS A 228 1.94 -20.40 -40.47
C LYS A 228 1.44 -19.17 -41.23
N ALA A 229 1.51 -17.99 -40.62
CA ALA A 229 1.14 -16.72 -41.27
C ALA A 229 2.05 -16.41 -42.45
N GLN A 230 3.38 -16.56 -42.30
CA GLN A 230 4.34 -16.40 -43.39
C GLN A 230 4.08 -17.42 -44.53
N ALA A 231 3.85 -18.69 -44.19
CA ALA A 231 3.55 -19.72 -45.19
C ALA A 231 2.22 -19.48 -45.93
N THR A 232 1.24 -18.83 -45.28
CA THR A 232 -0.05 -18.48 -45.88
C THR A 232 0.07 -17.21 -46.74
N ALA A 233 0.83 -16.22 -46.31
CA ALA A 233 1.12 -15.01 -47.09
C ALA A 233 1.90 -15.32 -48.38
N ILE A 234 2.76 -16.33 -48.38
CA ILE A 234 3.46 -16.82 -49.59
C ILE A 234 2.51 -17.57 -50.54
N LYS A 235 1.38 -18.09 -50.04
CA LYS A 235 0.41 -18.89 -50.82
C LYS A 235 -0.80 -18.08 -51.34
N GLN A 236 -0.96 -16.82 -50.95
CA GLN A 236 -1.98 -15.93 -51.51
C GLN A 236 -1.37 -15.14 -52.69
N PRO A 237 -1.80 -15.40 -53.95
CA PRO A 237 -1.35 -14.65 -55.12
C PRO A 237 -1.97 -13.25 -55.19
#